data_AF-A0A7V9KZS5-F1
#
_entry.id   AF-A0A7V9KZS5-F1
#
_cell.length_a   1.000
_cell.length_b   1.000
_cell.length_c   1.000
_cell.angle_alpha   90.00
_cell.angle_beta   90.00
_cell.angle_gamma   90.00
#
_symmetry.space_group_name_H-M   'P 1'
#
loop_
_entity.id
_entity.type
_entity.pdbx_description
1 polymer ?
#
loop_
_entity_poly.entity_id
_entity_poly.type
_entity_poly.pdbx_seq_one_letter_code
_entity_poly.pdbx_strand_id
1 'polypeptide(L)'
;GGEPGEAKPGAAMVAIQEGVPVVPAAIYGSHVWKPGNRAPVSVAWGEPMRFDHLPRNSKGYREATAEIEAEIRRLWEFLGEMHRLGRPAGTPPRRATVPSRAG
;
A
#
# COMPACT_ATOMS: atom_id res chain seq x y z
N GLY A 1 -7.77 -16.36 4.73
CA GLY A 1 -6.64 -15.70 5.41
C GLY A 1 -6.86 -14.21 5.34
N GLY A 2 -6.53 -13.46 6.41
CA GLY A 2 -6.75 -12.00 6.51
C GLY A 2 -5.75 -11.14 5.74
N GLU A 3 -5.18 -11.67 4.66
CA GLU A 3 -4.19 -10.99 3.82
C GLU A 3 -4.86 -9.97 2.88
N PRO A 4 -4.12 -8.96 2.40
CA PRO A 4 -4.62 -8.06 1.37
C PRO A 4 -5.04 -8.85 0.13
N GLY A 5 -6.26 -8.59 -0.36
CA GLY A 5 -6.72 -9.13 -1.64
C GLY A 5 -6.05 -8.43 -2.82
N GLU A 6 -6.28 -8.96 -4.02
CA GLU A 6 -5.77 -8.40 -5.28
C GLU A 6 -6.15 -6.93 -5.43
N ALA A 7 -5.18 -6.09 -5.82
CA ALA A 7 -5.42 -4.68 -5.98
C ALA A 7 -6.31 -4.43 -7.21
N LYS A 8 -7.36 -3.64 -7.02
CA LYS A 8 -8.23 -3.23 -8.13
C LYS A 8 -7.62 -2.02 -8.84
N PRO A 9 -7.66 -1.97 -10.18
CA PRO A 9 -6.95 -0.95 -10.96
C PRO A 9 -7.52 0.46 -10.87
N GLY A 10 -8.70 0.66 -10.24
CA GLY A 10 -9.40 1.95 -10.23
C GLY A 10 -8.58 3.10 -9.66
N ALA A 11 -7.88 2.88 -8.54
CA ALA A 11 -7.04 3.91 -7.92
C ALA A 11 -5.81 4.26 -8.79
N ALA A 12 -5.17 3.24 -9.37
CA ALA A 12 -4.03 3.42 -10.28
C ALA A 12 -4.41 4.16 -11.57
N MET A 13 -5.60 3.85 -12.10
CA MET A 13 -6.13 4.47 -13.31
C MET A 13 -6.36 5.98 -13.12
N VAL A 14 -7.03 6.39 -12.04
CA VAL A 14 -7.27 7.81 -11.73
C VAL A 14 -5.94 8.55 -11.55
N ALA A 15 -5.00 7.95 -10.81
CA ALA A 15 -3.69 8.56 -10.57
C ALA A 15 -2.90 8.81 -11.86
N ILE A 16 -2.88 7.84 -12.77
CA ILE A 16 -2.18 7.97 -14.07
C ILE A 16 -2.87 9.00 -14.97
N GLN A 17 -4.20 9.07 -14.97
CA GLN A 17 -4.95 10.02 -15.81
C GLN A 17 -4.74 11.47 -15.35
N GLU A 18 -4.81 11.69 -14.04
CA GLU A 18 -4.72 13.03 -13.43
C GLU A 18 -3.28 13.45 -13.10
N GLY A 19 -2.29 12.55 -13.24
CA GLY A 19 -0.89 12.84 -12.92
C GLY A 19 -0.64 13.11 -11.43
N VAL A 20 -1.49 12.56 -10.55
CA VAL A 20 -1.44 12.77 -9.11
C VAL A 20 -0.74 11.61 -8.40
N PRO A 21 -0.05 11.85 -7.28
CA PRO A 21 0.58 10.77 -6.53
C PRO A 21 -0.44 9.86 -5.85
N VAL A 22 -0.11 8.59 -5.70
CA VAL A 22 -0.82 7.62 -4.84
C VAL A 22 -0.04 7.45 -3.55
N VAL A 23 -0.70 7.58 -2.40
CA VAL A 23 -0.11 7.24 -1.09
C VAL A 23 -0.62 5.86 -0.68
N PRO A 24 0.22 4.81 -0.72
CA PRO A 24 -0.19 3.46 -0.34
C PRO A 24 -0.34 3.36 1.17
N ALA A 25 -1.34 2.58 1.61
CA ALA A 25 -1.58 2.29 3.01
C ALA A 25 -1.88 0.81 3.22
N ALA A 26 -1.42 0.28 4.35
CA ALA A 26 -1.82 -1.04 4.83
C ALA A 26 -2.50 -0.92 6.19
N ILE A 27 -3.49 -1.78 6.41
CA ILE A 27 -4.21 -1.94 7.68
C ILE A 27 -4.05 -3.39 8.12
N TYR A 28 -3.58 -3.60 9.35
CA TYR A 28 -3.41 -4.93 9.94
C TYR A 28 -4.19 -5.06 11.26
N GLY A 29 -4.71 -6.25 11.53
CA GLY A 29 -5.47 -6.56 12.75
C GLY A 29 -6.98 -6.31 12.66
N SER A 30 -7.45 -5.53 11.69
CA SER A 30 -8.89 -5.30 11.46
C SER A 30 -9.64 -6.60 11.12
N HIS A 31 -8.97 -7.55 10.47
CA HIS A 31 -9.55 -8.85 10.08
C HIS A 31 -9.80 -9.80 11.26
N VAL A 32 -9.19 -9.56 12.44
CA VAL A 32 -9.46 -10.32 13.68
C VAL A 32 -10.36 -9.55 14.65
N TRP A 33 -10.65 -8.29 14.35
CA TRP A 33 -11.52 -7.46 15.17
C TRP A 33 -12.98 -7.93 15.03
N LYS A 34 -13.67 -8.01 16.16
CA LYS A 34 -15.11 -8.27 16.22
C LYS A 34 -15.70 -7.59 17.46
N PRO A 35 -17.01 -7.27 17.47
CA PRO A 35 -17.68 -6.85 18.69
C PRO A 35 -17.37 -7.84 19.84
N GLY A 36 -16.82 -7.33 20.95
CA GLY A 36 -16.41 -8.12 22.12
C GLY A 36 -14.93 -8.53 22.16
N ASN A 37 -14.20 -8.54 21.04
CA ASN A 37 -12.75 -8.72 20.99
C ASN A 37 -12.13 -7.44 20.46
N ARG A 38 -11.75 -6.51 21.36
CA ARG A 38 -11.11 -5.22 21.06
C ARG A 38 -9.68 -5.41 20.54
N ALA A 39 -9.52 -6.25 19.51
CA ALA A 39 -8.25 -6.57 18.91
C ALA A 39 -7.60 -5.27 18.38
N PRO A 40 -6.29 -5.08 18.60
CA PRO A 40 -5.62 -3.88 18.14
C PRO A 40 -5.57 -3.83 16.62
N VAL A 41 -5.67 -2.62 16.07
CA VAL A 41 -5.52 -2.33 14.65
C VAL A 41 -4.35 -1.38 14.47
N SER A 42 -3.56 -1.59 13.42
CA SER A 42 -2.43 -0.71 13.08
C SER A 42 -2.49 -0.32 11.61
N VAL A 43 -1.98 0.86 11.32
CA VAL A 43 -1.94 1.45 9.98
C VAL A 43 -0.51 1.87 9.68
N ALA A 44 -0.05 1.61 8.46
CA ALA A 44 1.23 2.09 7.94
C ALA A 44 0.98 2.76 6.60
N TRP A 45 1.68 3.88 6.38
CA TRP A 45 1.68 4.64 5.14
C TRP A 45 3.04 4.48 4.46
N GLY A 46 3.02 4.30 3.15
CA GLY A 46 4.23 4.38 2.33
C GLY A 46 4.49 5.80 1.83
N GLU A 47 5.51 5.94 1.00
CA GLU A 47 5.86 7.21 0.36
C GLU A 47 4.96 7.47 -0.87
N PRO A 48 4.67 8.75 -1.22
CA PRO A 48 3.90 9.07 -2.42
C PRO A 48 4.52 8.50 -3.70
N MET A 49 3.78 7.67 -4.43
CA MET A 49 4.19 7.04 -5.68
C MET A 49 3.63 7.81 -6.88
N ARG A 50 4.47 8.12 -7.88
CA ARG A 50 4.02 8.70 -9.15
C ARG A 50 4.26 7.73 -10.30
N PHE A 51 3.48 7.86 -11.37
CA PHE A 51 3.50 6.93 -12.50
C PHE A 51 3.66 7.64 -13.84
N ASP A 52 4.28 8.82 -13.83
CA ASP A 52 4.43 9.70 -15.01
C ASP A 52 5.22 9.04 -16.16
N HIS A 53 6.02 8.03 -15.85
CA HIS A 53 6.81 7.25 -16.81
C HIS A 53 6.00 6.15 -17.52
N LEU A 54 4.81 5.80 -17.01
CA LEU A 54 3.98 4.74 -17.57
C LEU A 54 3.03 5.29 -18.64
N PRO A 55 2.77 4.50 -19.70
CA PRO A 55 1.82 4.92 -20.72
C PRO A 55 0.40 4.95 -20.15
N ARG A 56 -0.42 5.91 -20.60
CA ARG A 56 -1.84 6.05 -20.23
C ARG A 56 -2.72 5.05 -20.97
N ASN A 57 -2.46 3.76 -20.78
CA ASN A 57 -3.19 2.66 -21.40
C ASN A 57 -3.34 1.48 -20.44
N SER A 58 -4.03 0.42 -20.88
CA SER A 58 -4.30 -0.76 -20.05
C SER A 58 -3.02 -1.45 -19.55
N LYS A 59 -1.90 -1.36 -20.27
CA LYS A 59 -0.61 -1.90 -19.82
C LYS A 59 -0.06 -1.07 -18.66
N GLY A 60 0.00 0.25 -18.80
CA GLY A 60 0.49 1.13 -17.73
C GLY A 60 -0.40 1.08 -16.47
N TYR A 61 -1.72 0.97 -16.62
CA TYR A 61 -2.62 0.79 -15.47
C TYR A 61 -2.35 -0.51 -14.71
N ARG A 62 -2.13 -1.63 -15.42
CA ARG A 62 -1.78 -2.90 -14.76
C ARG A 62 -0.44 -2.83 -14.05
N GLU A 63 0.55 -2.21 -14.67
CA GLU A 63 1.90 -2.05 -14.10
C GLU A 63 1.87 -1.20 -12.83
N ALA A 64 1.22 -0.03 -12.85
CA ALA A 64 1.03 0.79 -11.66
C ALA A 64 0.22 0.08 -10.56
N THR A 65 -0.81 -0.68 -10.94
CA THR A 65 -1.62 -1.45 -9.97
C THR A 65 -0.75 -2.48 -9.26
N ALA A 66 0.07 -3.23 -10.01
CA ALA A 66 0.99 -4.21 -9.45
C ALA A 66 2.04 -3.56 -8.53
N GLU A 67 2.55 -2.38 -8.89
CA GLU A 67 3.49 -1.63 -8.05
C GLU A 67 2.87 -1.16 -6.73
N ILE A 68 1.62 -0.66 -6.77
CA ILE A 68 0.86 -0.25 -5.59
C ILE A 68 0.56 -1.46 -4.72
N GLU A 69 0.15 -2.58 -5.32
CA GLU A 69 -0.14 -3.82 -4.60
C GLU A 69 1.09 -4.34 -3.85
N ALA A 70 2.24 -4.40 -4.54
CA ALA A 70 3.49 -4.83 -3.94
C ALA A 70 3.87 -3.96 -2.74
N GLU A 71 3.64 -2.66 -2.83
CA GLU A 71 3.93 -1.72 -1.74
C GLU A 71 2.96 -1.88 -0.56
N ILE A 72 1.66 -2.06 -0.82
CA ILE A 72 0.68 -2.37 0.22
C ILE A 72 1.02 -3.68 0.93
N ARG A 73 1.41 -4.72 0.18
CA ARG A 73 1.82 -6.02 0.75
C ARG A 73 3.04 -5.87 1.65
N ARG A 74 4.07 -5.14 1.22
CA ARG A 74 5.27 -4.85 2.01
C ARG A 74 4.95 -4.12 3.33
N LEU A 75 4.07 -3.11 3.28
CA LEU A 75 3.61 -2.40 4.47
C LEU A 75 2.78 -3.31 5.39
N TRP A 76 1.96 -4.19 4.83
CA TRP A 76 1.14 -5.13 5.59
C TRP A 76 2.00 -6.18 6.31
N GLU A 77 3.02 -6.73 5.63
CA GLU A 77 3.99 -7.67 6.21
C GLU A 77 4.76 -7.03 7.37
N PHE A 78 5.22 -5.79 7.18
CA PHE A 78 5.82 -5.00 8.26
C PHE A 78 4.87 -4.89 9.46
N LEU A 79 3.60 -4.54 9.26
CA LEU A 79 2.64 -4.43 10.36
C LEU A 79 2.38 -5.78 11.04
N GLY A 80 2.34 -6.88 10.28
CA GLY A 80 2.24 -8.23 10.83
C GLY A 80 3.40 -8.58 11.75
N GLU A 81 4.62 -8.22 11.35
CA GLU A 81 5.82 -8.37 12.19
C GLU A 81 5.75 -7.49 13.45
N MET A 82 5.31 -6.23 13.32
CA MET A 82 5.11 -5.36 14.48
C MET A 82 4.08 -5.94 15.45
N HIS A 83 2.99 -6.53 14.97
CA HIS A 83 2.00 -7.23 15.81
C HIS A 83 2.62 -8.43 16.52
N ARG A 84 3.42 -9.24 15.82
CA ARG A 84 4.14 -10.38 16.41
C ARG A 84 5.10 -9.97 17.54
N LEU A 85 5.71 -8.79 17.41
CA LEU A 85 6.62 -8.22 18.41
C LEU A 85 5.91 -7.47 19.56
N GLY A 86 4.57 -7.47 19.60
CA GLY A 86 3.81 -6.78 20.66
C GLY A 86 3.51 -5.31 20.39
N ARG A 87 3.60 -4.87 19.13
CA ARG A 87 3.36 -3.51 18.63
C ARG A 87 4.29 -2.42 19.21
N PRO A 88 5.63 -2.59 19.17
CA PRO A 88 6.53 -1.49 19.48
C PRO A 88 6.34 -0.33 18.49
N ALA A 89 6.86 0.85 18.83
CA ALA A 89 7.00 1.91 17.84
C ALA A 89 7.97 1.44 16.74
N GLY A 90 7.61 1.68 15.48
CA GLY A 90 8.43 1.30 14.34
C GLY A 90 8.18 2.25 13.18
N THR A 91 9.22 2.47 12.37
CA THR A 91 9.11 3.21 11.11
C THR A 91 8.85 2.22 9.99
N PRO A 92 7.76 2.37 9.21
CA PRO A 92 7.56 1.56 8.03
C PRO A 92 8.79 1.64 7.12
N PRO A 93 9.23 0.52 6.54
CA PRO A 93 10.40 0.52 5.69
C PRO A 93 10.17 1.47 4.51
N ARG A 94 11.18 2.22 4.06
CA ARG A 94 11.05 3.07 2.86
C ARG A 94 11.31 2.27 1.60
N ARG A 95 10.74 2.69 0.46
CA ARG A 95 11.04 2.06 -0.83
C ARG A 95 12.45 2.51 -1.24
N ALA A 96 13.31 1.58 -1.65
CA ALA A 96 14.64 1.93 -2.15
C ALA A 96 14.56 2.79 -3.42
N THR A 97 13.52 2.56 -4.23
CA THR A 97 13.21 3.34 -5.43
C THR A 97 11.72 3.66 -5.44
N VAL A 98 11.38 4.93 -5.26
CA VAL A 98 10.06 5.45 -5.58
C VAL A 98 10.11 5.88 -7.04
N PRO A 99 9.19 5.46 -7.92
CA PRO A 99 9.10 6.05 -9.24
C PRO A 99 8.72 7.52 -9.03
N SER A 100 9.77 8.35 -9.09
CA SER A 100 9.73 9.78 -8.91
C SER A 100 10.20 10.35 -10.22
N ARG A 101 9.30 11.08 -10.91
CA ARG A 101 9.70 12.33 -11.53
C ARG A 101 8.55 13.34 -11.42
N ALA A 102 8.57 14.11 -10.34
CA ALA A 102 8.38 15.54 -10.57
C ALA A 102 9.65 16.05 -11.28
N GLY A 103 9.50 16.99 -12.20
CA GLY A 103 10.57 17.47 -13.09
C GLY A 103 11.88 17.81 -12.41
#